data_AF-A0A919F9V2-F1
#
_entry.id   AF-A0A919F9V2-F1
#
_cell.length_a   1.000
_cell.length_b   1.000
_cell.length_c   1.000
_cell.angle_alpha   90.00
_cell.angle_beta   90.00
_cell.angle_gamma   90.00
#
_symmetry.space_group_name_H-M   'P 1'
#
loop_
_entity.id
_entity.type
_entity.pdbx_description
1 polymer ?
#
loop_
_entity_poly.entity_id
_entity_poly.type
_entity_poly.pdbx_seq_one_letter_code
_entity_poly.pdbx_strand_id
1 'polypeptide(L)' 'MSQPETIKQLAKITQDIADSMTKVAVNVAMLGVQGDADEQMRTITEENNKVLDRIRQLYNLPAPPP' A
#
# COMPACT_ATOMS: atom_id res chain seq x y z
N MET A 1 21.81 7.80 -9.63
CA MET A 1 21.03 7.67 -10.88
C MET A 1 20.15 6.44 -10.72
N SER A 2 18.83 6.61 -10.65
CA SER A 2 17.89 5.51 -10.54
C SER A 2 17.98 4.66 -11.82
N GLN A 3 18.35 3.38 -11.69
CA GLN A 3 18.28 2.46 -12.83
C GLN A 3 16.85 2.47 -13.37
N PRO A 4 16.65 2.51 -14.70
CA PRO A 4 15.32 2.40 -15.26
C PRO A 4 14.73 1.05 -14.86
N GLU A 5 13.62 1.10 -14.11
CA GLU A 5 12.89 -0.11 -13.75
C GLU A 5 12.45 -0.82 -15.03
N THR A 6 12.70 -2.12 -15.08
CA THR A 6 12.25 -2.95 -16.20
C THR A 6 10.72 -2.98 -16.23
N ILE A 7 10.12 -3.15 -17.42
CA ILE A 7 8.66 -3.29 -17.57
C ILE A 7 8.09 -4.38 -16.64
N LYS A 8 8.86 -5.46 -16.41
CA LYS A 8 8.49 -6.54 -15.48
C LYS A 8 8.44 -6.07 -14.02
N GLN A 9 9.36 -5.20 -13.60
CA GLN A 9 9.33 -4.59 -12.28
C GLN A 9 8.10 -3.68 -12.16
N LEU A 10 7.86 -2.80 -13.14
CA LEU A 10 6.67 -1.93 -13.14
C LEU A 10 5.36 -2.74 -13.04
N ALA A 11 5.21 -3.82 -13.80
CA ALA A 11 4.02 -4.68 -13.73
C ALA A 11 3.82 -5.29 -12.33
N LYS A 12 4.90 -5.77 -11.70
CA LYS A 12 4.86 -6.28 -10.33
C LYS A 12 4.48 -5.19 -9.33
N ILE A 13 5.01 -3.98 -9.51
CA ILE A 13 4.70 -2.83 -8.66
C ILE A 13 3.22 -2.48 -8.71
N THR A 14 2.66 -2.40 -9.92
CA THR A 14 1.24 -2.10 -10.10
C THR A 14 0.37 -3.18 -9.47
N GLN A 15 0.75 -4.45 -9.60
CA GLN A 15 0.03 -5.57 -8.99
C GLN A 15 0.07 -5.50 -7.45
N ASP A 16 1.24 -5.29 -6.86
CA ASP A 16 1.40 -5.19 -5.40
C ASP A 16 0.60 -3.99 -4.84
N ILE A 17 0.52 -2.87 -5.57
CA ILE A 17 -0.33 -1.72 -5.21
C ILE A 17 -1.82 -2.06 -5.29
N ALA A 18 -2.27 -2.71 -6.37
CA ALA A 18 -3.67 -3.07 -6.55
C ALA A 18 -4.17 -4.04 -5.47
N ASP A 19 -3.35 -5.02 -5.10
CA ASP A 19 -3.67 -5.97 -4.02
C ASP A 19 -3.80 -5.26 -2.67
N SER A 20 -2.88 -4.35 -2.36
CA SER A 20 -2.90 -3.57 -1.11
C SER A 20 -4.15 -2.67 -1.04
N MET A 21 -4.46 -1.95 -2.13
CA MET A 21 -5.64 -1.09 -2.21
C MET A 21 -6.96 -1.88 -2.13
N THR A 22 -6.99 -3.08 -2.68
CA THR A 22 -8.16 -3.97 -2.56
C THR A 22 -8.40 -4.34 -1.10
N LYS A 23 -7.35 -4.72 -0.35
CA LYS A 23 -7.46 -5.01 1.08
C LYS A 23 -7.91 -3.80 1.89
N VAL A 24 -7.38 -2.61 1.59
CA VAL A 24 -7.83 -1.36 2.25
C VAL A 24 -9.31 -1.14 2.01
N ALA A 25 -9.77 -1.22 0.75
CA ALA A 25 -11.18 -1.01 0.41
C ALA A 25 -12.11 -2.01 1.12
N VAL A 26 -11.72 -3.29 1.19
CA VAL A 26 -12.49 -4.31 1.92
C VAL A 26 -12.55 -4.00 3.41
N ASN A 27 -11.42 -3.68 4.06
CA ASN A 27 -11.41 -3.40 5.50
C ASN A 27 -12.17 -2.11 5.85
N VAL A 28 -12.10 -1.08 5.00
CA VAL A 28 -12.89 0.15 5.17
C VAL A 28 -14.39 -0.15 5.05
N ALA A 29 -14.80 -0.94 4.05
CA ALA A 29 -16.20 -1.29 3.86
C ALA A 29 -16.77 -2.13 5.03
N MET A 30 -15.93 -2.91 5.70
CA MET A 30 -16.31 -3.79 6.80
C MET A 30 -16.12 -3.16 8.18
N LEU A 31 -15.58 -1.94 8.24
CA LEU A 31 -15.15 -1.28 9.47
C LEU A 31 -16.32 -1.12 10.45
N GLY A 32 -16.24 -1.80 11.60
CA GLY A 32 -17.28 -1.74 12.64
C GLY A 32 -18.61 -2.41 12.27
N VAL A 33 -18.70 -3.04 11.08
CA VAL A 33 -19.87 -3.82 10.64
C VAL A 33 -19.66 -5.30 10.92
N GLN A 34 -18.45 -5.81 10.68
CA GLN A 34 -18.10 -7.21 10.91
C GLN A 34 -16.63 -7.36 11.26
N GLY A 35 -16.32 -7.96 12.41
CA GLY A 35 -14.94 -8.17 12.89
C GLY A 35 -14.49 -7.12 13.91
N ASP A 36 -13.19 -7.12 14.21
CA ASP A 36 -12.56 -6.19 15.15
C ASP A 36 -12.11 -4.91 14.41
N ALA A 37 -12.68 -3.77 14.81
CA ALA A 37 -12.41 -2.48 14.18
C ALA A 37 -10.94 -2.04 14.35
N ASP A 38 -10.30 -2.39 15.46
CA ASP A 38 -8.88 -2.06 15.71
C ASP A 38 -7.98 -2.89 14.79
N GLU A 39 -8.31 -4.17 14.59
CA GLU A 39 -7.58 -5.03 13.65
C GLU A 39 -7.75 -4.57 12.20
N GLN A 40 -8.96 -4.15 11.82
CA GLN A 40 -9.24 -3.59 10.51
C GLN A 40 -8.48 -2.30 10.28
N MET A 41 -8.44 -1.40 11.28
CA MET A 41 -7.71 -0.14 11.20
C MET A 41 -6.20 -0.35 11.12
N ARG A 42 -5.67 -1.34 11.86
CA ARG A 42 -4.28 -1.78 11.72
C ARG A 42 -3.99 -2.25 10.30
N THR A 43 -4.85 -3.12 9.75
CA THR A 43 -4.71 -3.63 8.37
C THR A 43 -4.73 -2.50 7.34
N ILE A 44 -5.67 -1.55 7.47
CA ILE A 44 -5.76 -0.37 6.60
C ILE A 44 -4.46 0.44 6.64
N THR A 45 -3.92 0.67 7.85
CA THR A 45 -2.69 1.45 8.05
C THR A 45 -1.48 0.75 7.42
N GLU A 46 -1.32 -0.55 7.67
CA GLU A 46 -0.21 -1.34 7.12
C GLU A 46 -0.23 -1.40 5.59
N GLU A 47 -1.39 -1.68 4.97
CA GLU A 47 -1.50 -1.78 3.52
C GLU A 47 -1.37 -0.40 2.83
N ASN A 48 -1.89 0.67 3.43
CA ASN A 48 -1.65 2.04 2.94
C ASN A 48 -0.17 2.42 2.99
N ASN A 49 0.54 2.07 4.07
CA ASN A 49 1.96 2.36 4.19
C ASN A 49 2.78 1.64 3.12
N LYS A 50 2.44 0.39 2.77
CA LYS A 50 3.09 -0.33 1.65
C LYS A 50 2.95 0.42 0.33
N VAL A 51 1.74 0.92 0.03
CA VAL A 51 1.49 1.70 -1.19
C VAL A 51 2.30 3.00 -1.17
N LEU A 52 2.28 3.74 -0.06
CA LEU A 52 3.00 4.99 0.08
C LEU A 52 4.52 4.79 -0.05
N ASP A 53 5.08 3.74 0.56
CA ASP A 53 6.50 3.43 0.44
C ASP A 53 6.90 3.07 -0.99
N ARG A 54 6.02 2.38 -1.72
CA ARG A 54 6.24 2.10 -3.13
C ARG A 54 6.24 3.37 -3.99
N ILE A 55 5.30 4.28 -3.73
CA ILE A 55 5.28 5.61 -4.36
C ILE A 55 6.56 6.38 -4.03
N ARG A 56 7.00 6.37 -2.77
CA ARG A 56 8.25 7.03 -2.36
C ARG A 56 9.45 6.48 -3.10
N GLN A 57 9.55 5.17 -3.29
CA GLN A 57 10.63 4.54 -4.06
C GLN A 57 10.61 4.98 -5.53
N LEU A 58 9.44 5.00 -6.16
CA LEU A 58 9.28 5.40 -7.57
C LEU A 58 9.70 6.86 -7.81
N TYR A 59 9.34 7.76 -6.89
CA TYR A 59 9.60 9.19 -7.00
C TYR A 59 10.83 9.66 -6.23
N ASN A 60 11.60 8.74 -5.64
CA ASN A 60 12.77 9.02 -4.80
C ASN A 60 12.49 10.06 -3.69
N LEU A 61 11.34 9.91 -3.02
CA LEU A 61 10.89 10.78 -1.94
C LEU A 61 11.54 10.38 -0.60
N PRO A 62 11.72 11.33 0.34
CA PRO A 62 12.21 11.03 1.68
C PRO A 62 11.27 10.07 2.43
N ALA A 63 11.85 9.32 3.37
CA ALA A 63 11.11 8.43 4.26
C ALA A 63 10.05 9.21 5.07
N PRO A 64 8.93 8.57 5.45
CA PRO A 64 7.96 9.21 6.32
C PRO A 64 8.62 9.65 7.64
N PRO A 65 8.20 10.78 8.24
CA PRO A 65 8.63 11.15 9.58
C PRO A 65 8.21 10.07 10.61
N PRO A 66 8.99 9.89 11.69
CA PRO A 66 8.71 8.92 12.75
C PRO A 66 7.45 9.23 13.55
#